data_AF-A0A497XPC6-F1
#
_entry.id   AF-A0A497XPC6-F1
#
_cell.length_a   1.000
_cell.length_b   1.000
_cell.length_c   1.000
_cell.angle_alpha   90.00
_cell.angle_beta   90.00
_cell.angle_gamma   90.00
#
_symmetry.space_group_name_H-M   'P 1'
#
loop_
_entity.id
_entity.type
_entity.pdbx_description
1 polymer ?
#
loop_
_entity_poly.entity_id
_entity_poly.type
_entity_poly.pdbx_seq_one_letter_code
_entity_poly.pdbx_strand_id
1 'polypeptide(L)'
;MGIFKEDIINFGNLINTEVEVKLTPEDFRRVYPDLEFLFSDRLMRIRGKKKSLLFKKSFEFRGGQDEQRVYNVRKYETEDMGIYLKVMSKDGLGELTKREGMELDGDYLKVSVFEVLKRTKVYKDVPDAFRGRLVATRYKVRDGYLSLYITVTK
;
A
#
# COMPACT_ATOMS: atom_id res chain seq x y z
N MET A 1 25.32 -1.10 7.14
CA MET A 1 25.35 -2.50 6.66
C MET A 1 25.23 -3.40 7.87
N GLY A 2 24.33 -4.40 7.87
CA GLY A 2 24.32 -5.41 8.94
C GLY A 2 22.99 -5.97 9.43
N ILE A 3 21.92 -6.03 8.62
CA ILE A 3 20.72 -6.86 8.96
C ILE A 3 20.09 -7.48 7.70
N PHE A 4 20.12 -6.79 6.55
CA PHE A 4 19.38 -7.22 5.36
C PHE A 4 19.94 -8.39 4.56
N LYS A 5 21.22 -8.80 4.69
CA LYS A 5 21.76 -9.94 3.91
C LYS A 5 21.57 -11.29 4.60
N GLU A 6 21.46 -11.32 5.92
CA GLU A 6 21.24 -12.57 6.68
C GLU A 6 19.78 -13.01 6.58
N ASP A 7 18.84 -12.07 6.50
CA ASP A 7 17.42 -12.38 6.24
C ASP A 7 17.18 -12.90 4.81
N ILE A 8 18.05 -12.58 3.84
CA ILE A 8 17.98 -13.09 2.47
C ILE A 8 18.35 -14.59 2.41
N ILE A 9 19.22 -15.07 3.29
CA ILE A 9 19.52 -16.52 3.38
C ILE A 9 18.33 -17.28 4.00
N ASN A 10 17.43 -16.58 4.69
CA ASN A 10 16.18 -17.10 5.24
C ASN A 10 14.97 -16.98 4.28
N PHE A 11 15.13 -16.73 2.97
CA PHE A 11 13.99 -16.71 2.05
C PHE A 11 13.23 -18.05 1.96
N GLY A 12 13.87 -19.19 2.31
CA GLY A 12 13.21 -20.48 2.51
C GLY A 12 12.27 -20.54 3.74
N ASN A 13 12.37 -19.57 4.66
CA ASN A 13 11.60 -19.44 5.90
C ASN A 13 10.47 -18.39 5.84
N LEU A 14 10.23 -17.74 4.69
CA LEU A 14 9.08 -16.83 4.52
C LEU A 14 7.72 -17.51 4.71
N ILE A 15 7.67 -18.84 4.67
CA ILE A 15 6.47 -19.59 4.99
C ILE A 15 6.00 -19.32 6.43
N ASN A 16 6.88 -18.84 7.32
CA ASN A 16 6.59 -18.58 8.74
C ASN A 16 7.08 -17.21 9.26
N THR A 17 7.58 -16.32 8.42
CA THR A 17 8.19 -15.04 8.87
C THR A 17 7.61 -13.85 8.11
N GLU A 18 7.17 -12.82 8.85
CA GLU A 18 6.76 -11.54 8.27
C GLU A 18 7.97 -10.68 7.92
N VAL A 19 7.98 -10.10 6.72
CA VAL A 19 8.94 -9.09 6.30
C VAL A 19 8.27 -7.72 6.27
N GLU A 20 8.88 -6.74 6.91
CA GLU A 20 8.44 -5.34 6.82
C GLU A 20 9.00 -4.69 5.56
N VAL A 21 8.12 -4.17 4.72
CA VAL A 21 8.47 -3.35 3.56
C VAL A 21 8.02 -1.92 3.80
N LYS A 22 8.97 -0.99 3.71
CA LYS A 22 8.69 0.45 3.83
C LYS A 22 8.32 1.03 2.46
N LEU A 23 7.09 1.51 2.33
CA LEU A 23 6.57 2.17 1.15
C LEU A 23 6.53 3.68 1.39
N THR A 24 7.32 4.43 0.62
CA THR A 24 7.49 5.88 0.80
C THR A 24 6.54 6.68 -0.08
N PRO A 25 6.32 7.98 0.20
CA PRO A 25 5.57 8.87 -0.69
C PRO A 25 6.05 8.84 -2.14
N GLU A 26 7.36 8.67 -2.35
CA GLU A 26 7.94 8.60 -3.68
C GLU A 26 7.53 7.31 -4.42
N ASP A 27 7.49 6.17 -3.71
CA ASP A 27 7.05 4.90 -4.28
C ASP A 27 5.59 5.00 -4.74
N PHE A 28 4.72 5.62 -3.93
CA PHE A 28 3.33 5.87 -4.29
C PHE A 28 3.20 6.84 -5.47
N ARG A 29 4.00 7.92 -5.51
CA ARG A 29 3.98 8.91 -6.62
C ARG A 29 4.33 8.27 -7.96
N ARG A 30 5.16 7.23 -7.99
CA ARG A 30 5.50 6.50 -9.22
C ARG A 30 4.32 5.70 -9.79
N VAL A 31 3.36 5.31 -8.95
CA VAL A 31 2.12 4.61 -9.36
C VAL A 31 0.98 5.60 -9.58
N TYR A 32 0.92 6.64 -8.75
CA TYR A 32 -0.14 7.65 -8.73
C TYR A 32 0.46 9.06 -8.92
N PRO A 33 0.89 9.42 -10.13
CA PRO A 33 1.67 10.64 -10.37
C PRO A 33 0.93 11.94 -10.06
N ASP A 34 -0.40 11.93 -10.15
CA ASP A 34 -1.23 13.10 -9.87
C ASP A 34 -1.62 13.26 -8.38
N LEU A 35 -1.15 12.35 -7.53
CA LEU A 35 -1.47 12.33 -6.11
C LEU A 35 -0.22 12.56 -5.27
N GLU A 36 -0.40 13.32 -4.20
CA GLU A 36 0.60 13.47 -3.15
C GLU A 36 0.15 12.69 -1.92
N PHE A 37 1.02 11.77 -1.48
CA PHE A 37 0.81 10.94 -0.30
C PHE A 37 1.65 11.48 0.85
N LEU A 38 1.01 11.67 2.00
CA LEU A 38 1.66 12.09 3.23
C LEU A 38 1.31 11.10 4.33
N PHE A 39 2.33 10.62 5.04
CA PHE A 39 2.19 9.69 6.14
C PHE A 39 2.61 10.38 7.43
N SER A 40 1.70 10.37 8.39
CA SER A 40 1.88 10.84 9.76
C SER A 40 1.34 9.75 10.68
N ASP A 41 1.88 9.58 11.89
CA ASP A 41 1.54 8.48 12.79
C ASP A 41 0.04 8.10 12.77
N ARG A 42 -0.26 6.89 12.29
CA ARG A 42 -1.62 6.32 12.10
C ARG A 42 -2.56 7.05 11.13
N LEU A 43 -2.10 8.05 10.40
CA LEU A 43 -2.88 8.87 9.48
C LEU A 43 -2.21 9.00 8.12
N MET A 44 -2.92 8.59 7.08
CA MET A 44 -2.54 8.77 5.68
C MET A 44 -3.37 9.90 5.07
N ARG A 45 -2.70 10.89 4.47
CA ARG A 45 -3.35 11.95 3.71
C ARG A 45 -3.03 11.80 2.24
N ILE A 46 -4.04 11.98 1.40
CA ILE A 46 -3.91 11.90 -0.05
C ILE A 46 -4.44 13.21 -0.63
N ARG A 47 -3.56 13.96 -1.28
CA ARG A 47 -3.88 15.25 -1.91
C ARG A 47 -3.88 15.11 -3.41
N GLY A 48 -4.74 15.87 -4.06
CA GLY A 48 -4.82 15.91 -5.51
C GLY A 48 -5.62 17.10 -6.00
N LYS A 49 -5.90 17.11 -7.31
CA LYS A 49 -6.72 18.14 -7.97
C LYS A 49 -7.98 17.50 -8.54
N LYS A 50 -9.15 18.08 -8.26
CA LYS A 50 -10.41 17.82 -8.94
C LYS A 50 -10.34 18.46 -10.33
N LYS A 51 -10.50 17.68 -11.39
CA LYS A 51 -10.73 18.23 -12.74
C LYS A 51 -12.22 18.50 -12.89
N SER A 52 -12.63 19.75 -12.68
CA SER A 52 -13.95 20.24 -13.10
C SER A 52 -13.79 21.12 -14.34
N LEU A 53 -14.81 21.15 -15.20
CA LEU A 53 -14.82 21.85 -16.50
C LEU A 53 -14.44 23.34 -16.43
N LEU A 54 -14.55 23.99 -15.26
CA LEU A 54 -14.28 25.43 -15.12
C LEU A 54 -13.33 25.81 -13.97
N PHE A 55 -13.00 24.89 -13.05
CA PHE A 55 -12.15 25.20 -11.88
C PHE A 55 -11.28 24.01 -11.45
N LYS A 56 -9.99 24.27 -11.22
CA LYS A 56 -9.08 23.32 -10.54
C LYS A 56 -9.20 23.52 -9.04
N LYS A 57 -9.97 22.68 -8.35
CA LYS A 57 -10.06 22.69 -6.88
C LYS A 57 -9.15 21.59 -6.32
N SER A 58 -8.30 21.93 -5.36
CA SER A 58 -7.55 20.92 -4.61
C SER A 58 -8.48 20.14 -3.67
N PHE A 59 -8.07 18.92 -3.32
CA PHE A 59 -8.73 18.13 -2.29
C PHE A 59 -7.69 17.52 -1.35
N GLU A 60 -8.13 17.17 -0.14
CA GLU A 60 -7.34 16.39 0.81
C GLU A 60 -8.22 15.30 1.45
N PHE A 61 -7.96 14.06 1.08
CA PHE A 61 -8.50 12.91 1.78
C PHE A 61 -7.66 12.60 3.02
N ARG A 62 -8.33 12.11 4.07
CA ARG A 62 -7.72 11.67 5.33
C ARG A 62 -8.25 10.28 5.69
N GLY A 63 -7.34 9.32 5.77
CA GLY A 63 -7.61 7.94 6.13
C GLY A 63 -6.84 7.52 7.37
N GLY A 64 -7.55 7.01 8.37
CA GLY A 64 -6.96 6.47 9.59
C GLY A 64 -6.52 5.02 9.42
N GLN A 65 -5.44 4.64 10.11
CA GLN A 65 -4.94 3.27 10.16
C GLN A 65 -5.92 2.34 10.90
N ASP A 66 -6.14 1.18 10.30
CA ASP A 66 -6.67 -0.03 10.93
C ASP A 66 -5.70 -1.18 10.63
N GLU A 67 -4.80 -1.49 11.58
CA GLU A 67 -3.57 -2.27 11.35
C GLU A 67 -3.80 -3.63 10.68
N GLN A 68 -4.88 -4.32 11.05
CA GLN A 68 -5.18 -5.68 10.59
C GLN A 68 -6.03 -5.70 9.33
N ARG A 69 -6.49 -4.54 8.86
CA ARG A 69 -7.44 -4.45 7.74
C ARG A 69 -6.67 -4.35 6.42
N VAL A 70 -6.19 -5.49 5.97
CA VAL A 70 -5.55 -5.71 4.67
C VAL A 70 -6.43 -6.57 3.76
N TYR A 71 -6.18 -6.54 2.45
CA TYR A 71 -6.80 -7.48 1.51
C TYR A 71 -5.75 -8.13 0.61
N ASN A 72 -6.08 -9.32 0.13
CA ASN A 72 -5.28 -10.08 -0.82
C ASN A 72 -6.22 -10.66 -1.88
N VAL A 73 -6.00 -10.36 -3.15
CA VAL A 73 -6.72 -10.95 -4.28
C VAL A 73 -5.83 -12.01 -4.92
N ARG A 74 -6.34 -13.24 -4.99
CA ARG A 74 -5.59 -14.40 -5.48
C ARG A 74 -6.46 -15.27 -6.38
N LYS A 75 -5.84 -15.77 -7.45
CA LYS A 75 -6.33 -16.94 -8.20
C LYS A 75 -5.26 -18.03 -8.16
N TYR A 76 -4.41 -18.12 -9.17
CA TYR A 76 -3.24 -19.01 -9.20
C TYR A 76 -2.00 -18.36 -8.58
N GLU A 77 -1.90 -17.04 -8.72
CA GLU A 77 -0.86 -16.20 -8.15
C GLU A 77 -1.47 -14.97 -7.46
N THR A 78 -0.64 -14.21 -6.75
CA THR A 78 -1.00 -12.91 -6.18
C THR A 78 -1.31 -11.91 -7.29
N GLU A 79 -2.59 -11.56 -7.42
CA GLU A 79 -3.06 -10.59 -8.43
C GLU A 79 -3.01 -9.16 -7.88
N ASP A 80 -3.44 -8.97 -6.63
CA ASP A 80 -3.42 -7.68 -5.94
C ASP A 80 -3.33 -7.86 -4.42
N MET A 81 -2.84 -6.83 -3.72
CA MET A 81 -2.90 -6.71 -2.28
C MET A 81 -2.91 -5.24 -1.87
N GLY A 82 -3.47 -4.97 -0.71
CA GLY A 82 -3.63 -3.61 -0.23
C GLY A 82 -4.12 -3.50 1.19
N ILE A 83 -4.53 -2.29 1.50
CA ILE A 83 -4.92 -1.86 2.84
C ILE A 83 -6.30 -1.22 2.80
N TYR A 84 -6.97 -1.21 3.94
CA TYR A 84 -8.18 -0.43 4.15
C TYR A 84 -7.88 0.72 5.11
N LEU A 85 -8.13 1.94 4.66
CA LEU A 85 -8.01 3.15 5.45
C LEU A 85 -9.39 3.57 5.94
N LYS A 86 -9.57 3.72 7.25
CA LYS A 86 -10.83 4.21 7.82
C LYS A 86 -11.04 5.65 7.37
N VAL A 87 -12.15 5.93 6.69
CA VAL A 87 -12.46 7.27 6.18
C VAL A 87 -12.66 8.23 7.35
N MET A 88 -11.79 9.24 7.45
CA MET A 88 -11.92 10.33 8.43
C MET A 88 -12.44 11.62 7.81
N SER A 89 -12.28 11.79 6.49
CA SER A 89 -12.78 12.90 5.70
C SER A 89 -13.38 12.38 4.41
N LYS A 90 -14.55 12.89 4.03
CA LYS A 90 -15.18 12.58 2.74
C LYS A 90 -14.61 13.41 1.58
N ASP A 91 -13.80 14.44 1.85
CA ASP A 91 -13.20 15.22 0.78
C ASP A 91 -12.24 14.35 -0.05
N GLY A 92 -12.28 14.55 -1.37
CA GLY A 92 -11.46 13.79 -2.32
C GLY A 92 -11.93 12.38 -2.64
N LEU A 93 -12.81 11.76 -1.83
CA LEU A 93 -13.23 10.36 -2.03
C LEU A 93 -13.72 10.08 -3.45
N GLY A 94 -14.63 10.90 -3.97
CA GLY A 94 -15.18 10.70 -5.32
C GLY A 94 -14.14 10.84 -6.45
N GLU A 95 -12.99 11.47 -6.20
CA GLU A 95 -11.87 11.49 -7.17
C GLU A 95 -10.94 10.29 -6.97
N LEU A 96 -10.78 9.82 -5.73
CA LEU A 96 -9.97 8.65 -5.43
C LEU A 96 -10.62 7.37 -5.94
N THR A 97 -11.93 7.19 -5.76
CA THR A 97 -12.67 5.99 -6.23
C THR A 97 -12.78 5.88 -7.75
N LYS A 98 -12.40 6.92 -8.49
CA LYS A 98 -12.29 6.87 -9.97
C LYS A 98 -10.94 6.33 -10.43
N ARG A 99 -9.98 6.16 -9.52
CA ARG A 99 -8.62 5.68 -9.84
C ARG A 99 -8.55 4.18 -9.65
N GLU A 100 -7.80 3.54 -10.54
CA GLU A 100 -7.48 2.13 -10.41
C GLU A 100 -6.74 1.85 -9.10
N GLY A 101 -7.06 0.73 -8.47
CA GLY A 101 -6.51 0.36 -7.17
C GLY A 101 -7.06 1.17 -5.98
N MET A 102 -8.14 1.94 -6.16
CA MET A 102 -8.82 2.63 -5.05
C MET A 102 -10.33 2.44 -5.13
N GLU A 103 -10.93 1.98 -4.03
CA GLU A 103 -12.35 1.62 -3.98
C GLU A 103 -12.93 1.96 -2.60
N LEU A 104 -14.19 2.40 -2.55
CA LEU A 104 -14.88 2.63 -1.28
C LEU A 104 -15.61 1.35 -0.87
N ASP A 105 -15.29 0.85 0.32
CA ASP A 105 -15.90 -0.34 0.94
C ASP A 105 -16.45 0.05 2.31
N GLY A 106 -17.73 0.43 2.34
CA GLY A 106 -18.39 0.97 3.53
C GLY A 106 -17.69 2.23 4.05
N ASP A 107 -17.21 2.17 5.30
CA ASP A 107 -16.50 3.27 5.96
C ASP A 107 -14.99 3.28 5.68
N TYR A 108 -14.52 2.47 4.73
CA TYR A 108 -13.10 2.32 4.42
C TYR A 108 -12.81 2.64 2.96
N LEU A 109 -11.70 3.33 2.74
CA LEU A 109 -11.08 3.42 1.42
C LEU A 109 -10.08 2.26 1.28
N LYS A 110 -10.40 1.31 0.41
CA LYS A 110 -9.49 0.27 -0.05
C LYS A 110 -8.45 0.89 -0.98
N VAL A 111 -7.17 0.62 -0.73
CA VAL A 111 -6.04 1.13 -1.52
C VAL A 111 -5.10 -0.03 -1.84
N SER A 112 -4.92 -0.30 -3.14
CA SER A 112 -3.90 -1.23 -3.64
C SER A 112 -2.53 -0.66 -3.35
N VAL A 113 -1.66 -1.52 -2.85
CA VAL A 113 -0.25 -1.22 -2.64
C VAL A 113 0.64 -2.16 -3.45
N PHE A 114 0.06 -3.07 -4.24
CA PHE A 114 0.84 -4.10 -4.90
C PHE A 114 1.76 -3.54 -5.99
N GLU A 115 1.26 -2.64 -6.83
CA GLU A 115 2.07 -1.94 -7.83
C GLU A 115 3.12 -1.02 -7.19
N VAL A 116 2.86 -0.54 -5.97
CA VAL A 116 3.84 0.21 -5.17
C VAL A 116 4.93 -0.72 -4.66
N LEU A 117 4.54 -1.88 -4.09
CA LEU A 117 5.43 -2.93 -3.59
C LEU A 117 6.37 -3.45 -4.68
N LYS A 118 5.84 -3.75 -5.89
CA LYS A 118 6.62 -4.24 -7.04
C LYS A 118 7.81 -3.36 -7.41
N ARG A 119 7.74 -2.06 -7.09
CA ARG A 119 8.79 -1.08 -7.38
C ARG A 119 9.88 -1.01 -6.32
N THR A 120 9.65 -1.59 -5.15
CA THR A 120 10.62 -1.62 -4.05
C THR A 120 11.77 -2.57 -4.34
N LYS A 121 12.92 -2.32 -3.70
CA LYS A 121 14.06 -3.25 -3.75
C LYS A 121 13.71 -4.61 -3.12
N VAL A 122 12.94 -4.59 -2.01
CA VAL A 122 12.56 -5.82 -1.31
C VAL A 122 11.83 -6.77 -2.23
N TYR A 123 10.83 -6.29 -3.00
CA TYR A 123 10.12 -7.14 -3.96
C TYR A 123 11.04 -7.71 -5.06
N LYS A 124 11.97 -6.91 -5.57
CA LYS A 124 12.93 -7.35 -6.60
C LYS A 124 13.88 -8.43 -6.07
N ASP A 125 14.20 -8.39 -4.78
CA ASP A 125 15.04 -9.39 -4.13
C ASP A 125 14.26 -10.67 -3.77
N VAL A 126 12.92 -10.68 -3.84
CA VAL A 126 12.10 -11.90 -3.67
C VAL A 126 12.33 -12.85 -4.84
N PRO A 127 12.66 -14.14 -4.61
CA PRO A 127 12.76 -15.14 -5.67
C PRO A 127 11.45 -15.33 -6.44
N ASP A 128 11.52 -15.53 -7.76
CA ASP A 128 10.35 -15.64 -8.64
C ASP A 128 9.33 -16.70 -8.18
N ALA A 129 9.82 -17.84 -7.68
CA ALA A 129 8.99 -18.93 -7.15
C ALA A 129 8.08 -18.51 -5.98
N PHE A 130 8.41 -17.43 -5.26
CA PHE A 130 7.63 -16.93 -4.12
C PHE A 130 6.80 -15.69 -4.43
N ARG A 131 7.10 -14.95 -5.50
CA ARG A 131 6.42 -13.69 -5.83
C ARG A 131 4.90 -13.87 -5.98
N GLY A 132 4.48 -14.96 -6.62
CA GLY A 132 3.06 -15.31 -6.80
C GLY A 132 2.35 -15.82 -5.53
N ARG A 133 3.05 -15.90 -4.40
CA ARG A 133 2.54 -16.43 -3.13
C ARG A 133 2.60 -15.39 -2.00
N LEU A 134 2.96 -14.16 -2.31
CA LEU A 134 3.03 -13.08 -1.34
C LEU A 134 1.63 -12.66 -0.90
N VAL A 135 1.47 -12.45 0.40
CA VAL A 135 0.27 -11.87 0.99
C VAL A 135 0.65 -10.80 2.01
N ALA A 136 -0.15 -9.73 2.06
CA ALA A 136 -0.12 -8.75 3.13
C ALA A 136 -0.83 -9.32 4.36
N THR A 137 -0.22 -9.16 5.54
CA THR A 137 -0.79 -9.61 6.82
C THR A 137 -1.31 -8.44 7.65
N ARG A 138 -0.57 -7.33 7.67
CA ARG A 138 -0.93 -6.11 8.39
C ARG A 138 -0.17 -4.91 7.84
N TYR A 139 -0.55 -3.72 8.27
CA TYR A 139 0.16 -2.49 7.91
C TYR A 139 0.22 -1.48 9.06
N LYS A 140 1.23 -0.59 9.03
CA LYS A 140 1.34 0.56 9.94
C LYS A 140 1.63 1.82 9.15
N VAL A 141 0.91 2.89 9.46
CA VAL A 141 1.23 4.24 8.95
C VAL A 141 2.15 4.90 9.95
N ARG A 142 3.39 5.18 9.53
CA ARG A 142 4.43 5.82 10.33
C ARG A 142 4.72 7.20 9.75
N ASP A 143 5.44 8.02 10.49
CA ASP A 143 5.89 9.31 9.97
C ASP A 143 6.78 9.10 8.74
N GLY A 144 6.33 9.62 7.59
CA GLY A 144 7.06 9.57 6.33
C GLY A 144 6.93 8.27 5.51
N TYR A 145 6.29 7.20 6.00
CA TYR A 145 6.13 5.96 5.24
C TYR A 145 4.99 5.06 5.71
N LEU A 146 4.55 4.16 4.83
CA LEU A 146 3.68 3.03 5.17
C LEU A 146 4.52 1.75 5.31
N SER A 147 4.45 1.10 6.48
CA SER A 147 5.04 -0.23 6.71
C SER A 147 4.02 -1.28 6.30
N LEU A 148 4.32 -2.06 5.27
CA LEU A 148 3.53 -3.21 4.85
C LEU A 148 4.23 -4.49 5.34
N TYR A 149 3.53 -5.33 6.07
CA TYR A 149 4.06 -6.63 6.50
C TYR A 149 3.56 -7.69 5.53
N ILE A 150 4.50 -8.42 4.92
CA ILE A 150 4.22 -9.45 3.93
C ILE A 150 4.80 -10.80 4.36
N THR A 151 4.13 -11.87 3.96
CA THR A 151 4.58 -13.25 4.16
C THR A 151 4.31 -14.07 2.90
N VAL A 152 4.84 -15.30 2.83
CA VAL A 152 4.58 -16.24 1.74
C VAL A 152 3.61 -17.31 2.22
N THR A 153 2.53 -17.54 1.49
CA THR A 153 1.67 -18.69 1.79
C THR A 153 2.21 -19.97 1.17
N LYS A 154 1.87 -21.10 1.78
CA LYS A 154 2.05 -22.42 1.18
C LYS A 154 1.28 -22.56 -0.13
#